data_AF-A0A958K0U2-F1
#
_entry.id   AF-A0A958K0U2-F1
#
_cell.length_a   1.000
_cell.length_b   1.000
_cell.length_c   1.000
_cell.angle_alpha   90.00
_cell.angle_beta   90.00
_cell.angle_gamma   90.00
#
_symmetry.space_group_name_H-M   'P 1'
#
loop_
_entity.id
_entity.type
_entity.pdbx_description
1 polymer ?
#
loop_
_entity_poly.entity_id
_entity_poly.type
_entity_poly.pdbx_seq_one_letter_code
_entity_poly.pdbx_strand_id
1 'polypeptide(L)'
;MSDDYREVLYTISKDGNRKWVYPQDVSGFFMNARKLVVYVLMAIYLLMPWIEVGGLQAVLLDLPHRKFIFLGNTFWATDTQFLFLLLGVLASSLFFFTALFGRIWCGWACPQTVFLEFLYRPIERLIEGTASQRLRLDQAPWTPTKIFKKLLKFTIFAFISWILASTALAYFVGRTELFDMIASSPAENLQLFGLTIVLMGV
;
A
#
# COMPACT_ATOMS: atom_id res chain seq x y z
N MET A 1 -28.83 -29.89 -15.17
CA MET A 1 -28.46 -28.83 -14.22
C MET A 1 -28.95 -27.53 -14.82
N SER A 2 -29.92 -26.86 -14.19
CA SER A 2 -30.60 -25.66 -14.68
C SER A 2 -29.62 -24.50 -14.85
N ASP A 3 -29.78 -23.69 -15.91
CA ASP A 3 -29.02 -22.46 -16.16
C ASP A 3 -29.45 -21.30 -15.23
N ASP A 4 -29.67 -21.57 -13.94
CA ASP A 4 -30.04 -20.52 -12.98
C ASP A 4 -28.79 -19.79 -12.47
N TYR A 5 -28.67 -18.51 -12.82
CA TYR A 5 -27.60 -17.62 -12.39
C TYR A 5 -27.56 -17.38 -10.87
N ARG A 6 -28.58 -17.85 -10.14
CA ARG A 6 -28.68 -17.78 -8.68
C ARG A 6 -27.93 -18.91 -7.97
N GLU A 7 -27.58 -19.98 -8.67
CA GLU A 7 -26.92 -21.16 -8.07
C GLU A 7 -25.41 -20.99 -7.91
N VAL A 8 -24.79 -20.04 -8.62
CA VAL A 8 -23.33 -19.80 -8.60
C VAL A 8 -22.98 -18.34 -8.38
N LEU A 9 -22.04 -18.09 -7.47
CA LEU A 9 -21.49 -16.75 -7.23
C LEU A 9 -20.78 -16.22 -8.49
N TYR A 10 -20.93 -14.94 -8.78
CA TYR A 10 -20.38 -14.30 -9.98
C TYR A 10 -18.84 -14.40 -10.11
N THR A 11 -18.15 -14.70 -9.01
CA THR A 11 -16.69 -14.86 -8.91
C THR A 11 -16.22 -16.31 -9.07
N ILE A 12 -17.13 -17.27 -9.25
CA ILE A 12 -16.86 -18.70 -9.32
C ILE A 12 -17.39 -19.25 -10.66
N SER A 13 -16.61 -20.10 -11.33
CA SER A 13 -17.04 -20.81 -12.54
C SER A 13 -17.99 -21.93 -12.18
N LYS A 14 -18.75 -22.44 -13.16
CA LYS A 14 -19.64 -23.60 -12.95
C LYS A 14 -18.89 -24.83 -12.40
N ASP A 15 -17.59 -24.93 -12.68
CA ASP A 15 -16.70 -26.01 -12.23
C ASP A 15 -16.13 -25.79 -10.82
N GLY A 16 -16.55 -24.73 -10.12
CA GLY A 16 -16.06 -24.38 -8.78
C GLY A 16 -14.72 -23.61 -8.76
N ASN A 17 -14.14 -23.31 -9.93
CA ASN A 17 -12.88 -22.59 -10.01
C ASN A 17 -13.08 -21.07 -9.92
N ARG A 18 -12.11 -20.35 -9.34
CA ARG A 18 -12.18 -18.88 -9.25
C ARG A 18 -12.11 -18.24 -10.64
N LYS A 19 -13.08 -17.38 -10.95
CA LYS A 19 -13.07 -16.54 -12.15
C LYS A 19 -12.28 -15.26 -11.89
N TRP A 20 -11.11 -15.12 -12.52
CA TRP A 20 -10.30 -13.92 -12.42
C TRP A 20 -10.95 -12.75 -13.17
N VAL A 21 -11.03 -11.59 -12.51
CA VAL A 21 -11.59 -10.36 -13.07
C VAL A 21 -10.45 -9.51 -13.60
N TYR A 22 -10.58 -9.04 -14.84
CA TYR A 22 -9.61 -8.15 -15.52
C TYR A 22 -10.23 -6.77 -15.75
N PRO A 23 -10.06 -5.82 -14.83
CA PRO A 23 -10.64 -4.48 -14.95
C PRO A 23 -10.07 -3.71 -16.13
N GLN A 24 -10.96 -3.04 -16.87
CA GLN A 24 -10.58 -2.06 -17.88
C GLN A 24 -10.32 -0.69 -17.22
N ASP A 25 -9.47 0.11 -17.87
CA ASP A 25 -9.22 1.47 -17.41
C ASP A 25 -10.41 2.37 -17.75
N VAL A 26 -10.74 3.25 -16.82
CA VAL A 26 -11.83 4.22 -16.97
C VAL A 26 -11.22 5.62 -17.05
N SER A 27 -11.55 6.37 -18.10
CA SER A 27 -11.14 7.76 -18.28
C SER A 27 -12.28 8.71 -17.93
N GLY A 28 -11.94 9.90 -17.43
CA GLY A 28 -12.94 10.93 -17.10
C GLY A 28 -12.44 11.97 -16.11
N PHE A 29 -13.22 13.04 -15.95
CA PHE A 29 -12.88 14.15 -15.04
C PHE A 29 -12.67 13.70 -13.60
N PHE A 30 -13.62 12.94 -13.04
CA PHE A 30 -13.52 12.42 -11.67
C PHE A 30 -12.35 11.46 -11.48
N MET A 31 -11.94 10.74 -12.53
CA MET A 31 -10.75 9.90 -12.46
C MET A 31 -9.47 10.74 -12.40
N ASN A 32 -9.37 11.82 -13.19
CA ASN A 32 -8.21 12.70 -13.14
C ASN A 32 -8.10 13.44 -11.80
N ALA A 33 -9.22 13.89 -11.24
CA ALA A 33 -9.26 14.47 -9.90
C ALA A 33 -8.82 13.44 -8.84
N ARG A 34 -9.27 12.18 -8.96
CA ARG A 34 -8.83 11.10 -8.05
C ARG A 34 -7.33 10.84 -8.17
N LYS A 35 -6.78 10.77 -9.38
CA LYS A 35 -5.34 10.65 -9.61
C LYS A 35 -4.56 11.75 -8.90
N LEU A 36 -5.00 13.01 -9.01
CA LEU A 36 -4.36 14.14 -8.33
C LEU A 36 -4.34 13.95 -6.81
N VAL A 37 -5.50 13.67 -6.20
CA VAL A 37 -5.61 13.45 -4.75
C VAL A 37 -4.69 12.31 -4.30
N VAL A 38 -4.67 11.21 -5.05
CA VAL A 38 -3.86 10.04 -4.72
C VAL A 38 -2.36 10.34 -4.84
N TYR A 39 -1.93 11.05 -5.89
CA TYR A 39 -0.52 11.44 -6.02
C TYR A 39 -0.08 12.40 -4.92
N VAL A 40 -0.94 13.33 -4.50
CA VAL A 40 -0.66 14.21 -3.35
C VAL A 40 -0.52 13.40 -2.07
N LEU A 41 -1.46 12.49 -1.77
CA LEU A 41 -1.39 11.64 -0.58
C LEU A 41 -0.14 10.75 -0.58
N MET A 42 0.21 10.18 -1.73
CA MET A 42 1.40 9.33 -1.88
C MET A 42 2.69 10.14 -1.75
N ALA A 43 2.75 11.36 -2.28
CA ALA A 43 3.88 12.25 -2.09
C ALA A 43 4.06 12.64 -0.62
N ILE A 44 2.97 12.98 0.08
CA ILE A 44 3.00 13.24 1.52
C ILE A 44 3.50 12.01 2.26
N TYR A 45 2.94 10.83 1.98
CA TYR A 45 3.35 9.58 2.62
C TYR A 45 4.83 9.28 2.42
N LEU A 46 5.36 9.42 1.19
CA LEU A 46 6.76 9.16 0.91
C LEU A 46 7.68 10.22 1.50
N LEU A 47 7.33 11.50 1.47
CA LEU A 47 8.24 12.60 1.81
C LEU A 47 8.31 12.91 3.31
N MET A 48 7.20 12.75 4.03
CA MET A 48 7.11 13.11 5.45
C MET A 48 8.19 12.50 6.35
N PRO A 49 8.62 11.22 6.23
CA PRO A 49 9.67 10.69 7.10
C PRO A 49 11.07 11.20 6.74
N TRP A 50 11.27 11.81 5.56
CA TRP A 50 12.57 12.32 5.10
C TRP A 50 12.76 13.82 5.36
N ILE A 51 11.68 14.54 5.64
CA ILE A 51 11.74 15.97 5.94
C ILE A 51 12.16 16.14 7.41
N GLU A 52 13.15 17.00 7.65
CA GLU A 52 13.61 17.37 8.98
C GLU A 52 13.14 18.79 9.30
N VAL A 53 12.56 18.97 10.48
CA VAL A 53 12.13 20.27 10.99
C VAL A 53 12.84 20.49 12.32
N GLY A 54 13.77 21.45 12.36
CA GLY A 54 14.53 21.78 13.57
C GLY A 54 15.51 20.69 14.02
N GLY A 55 16.03 19.87 13.09
CA GLY A 55 16.96 18.77 13.39
C GLY A 55 16.28 17.50 13.92
N LEU A 56 14.95 17.47 13.93
CA LEU A 56 14.14 16.30 14.26
C LEU A 56 13.32 15.86 13.04
N GLN A 57 13.08 14.55 12.91
CA GLN A 57 12.24 14.00 11.85
C GLN A 57 10.81 14.58 11.92
N ALA A 58 10.23 14.94 10.78
CA ALA A 58 8.92 15.60 10.74
C ALA A 58 7.79 14.70 11.29
N VAL A 59 7.85 13.38 11.12
CA VAL A 59 6.97 12.45 11.85
C VAL A 59 7.78 11.24 12.29
N LEU A 60 7.83 11.02 13.61
CA LEU A 60 8.42 9.84 14.23
C LEU A 60 7.48 9.32 15.32
N LEU A 61 7.15 8.03 15.26
CA LEU A 61 6.32 7.32 16.21
C LEU A 61 7.17 6.25 16.91
N ASP A 62 8.06 6.68 17.81
CA ASP A 62 8.94 5.78 18.57
C ASP A 62 8.15 5.15 19.74
N LEU A 63 7.61 3.96 19.47
CA LEU A 63 6.90 3.13 20.45
C LEU A 63 7.82 2.59 21.56
N PRO A 64 9.06 2.09 21.27
CA PRO A 64 9.99 1.64 22.30
C PRO A 64 10.33 2.69 23.37
N HIS A 65 10.72 3.90 22.97
CA HIS A 65 11.08 4.98 23.89
C HIS A 65 9.89 5.86 24.29
N ARG A 66 8.69 5.55 23.78
CA ARG A 66 7.43 6.29 23.99
C ARG A 66 7.58 7.79 23.69
N LYS A 67 8.28 8.09 22.59
CA LYS A 67 8.57 9.44 22.12
C LYS A 67 7.88 9.63 20.77
N PHE A 68 7.05 10.66 20.67
CA PHE A 68 6.36 10.98 19.43
C PHE A 68 6.83 12.34 18.93
N ILE A 69 7.36 12.41 17.72
CA ILE A 69 7.77 13.67 17.11
C ILE A 69 6.79 14.00 15.99
N PHE A 70 6.19 15.18 16.05
CA PHE A 70 5.30 15.69 15.00
C PHE A 70 5.67 17.12 14.64
N LEU A 71 6.06 17.32 13.39
CA LEU A 71 6.50 18.59 12.78
C LEU A 71 7.51 19.35 13.65
N GLY A 72 8.52 18.64 14.18
CA GLY A 72 9.57 19.23 15.03
C GLY A 72 9.20 19.40 16.51
N ASN A 73 7.97 19.06 16.91
CA ASN A 73 7.56 19.05 18.33
C ASN A 73 7.73 17.65 18.91
N THR A 74 8.39 17.55 20.06
CA THR A 74 8.55 16.29 20.79
C THR A 74 7.47 16.16 21.85
N PHE A 75 6.63 15.12 21.72
CA PHE A 75 5.64 14.71 22.70
C PHE A 75 6.17 13.51 23.48
N TRP A 76 6.21 13.64 24.79
CA TRP A 76 6.60 12.57 25.70
C TRP A 76 5.37 11.81 26.19
N ALA A 77 5.59 10.57 26.64
CA ALA A 77 4.52 9.75 27.23
C ALA A 77 3.80 10.43 28.40
N THR A 78 4.42 11.38 29.12
CA THR A 78 3.78 12.13 30.20
C THR A 78 2.68 13.07 29.69
N ASP A 79 2.80 13.56 28.45
CA ASP A 79 1.80 14.40 27.76
C ASP A 79 0.77 13.55 26.99
N THR A 80 0.67 12.24 27.27
CA THR A 80 -0.24 11.32 26.56
C THR A 80 -1.68 11.76 26.58
N GLN A 81 -2.13 12.58 27.55
CA GLN A 81 -3.48 13.12 27.57
C GLN A 81 -3.76 13.99 26.32
N PHE A 82 -2.80 14.83 25.91
CA PHE A 82 -2.93 15.64 24.69
C PHE A 82 -2.85 14.78 23.43
N LEU A 83 -1.94 13.81 23.41
CA LEU A 83 -1.81 12.87 22.29
C LEU A 83 -3.08 12.01 22.13
N PHE A 84 -3.64 11.53 23.24
CA PHE A 84 -4.87 10.72 23.25
C PHE A 84 -6.07 11.54 22.81
N LEU A 85 -6.19 12.81 23.24
CA LEU A 85 -7.22 13.71 22.75
C LEU A 85 -7.06 13.98 21.25
N LEU A 86 -5.84 14.24 20.78
CA LEU A 86 -5.56 14.44 19.35
C LEU A 86 -5.91 13.19 18.52
N LEU A 87 -5.42 12.02 18.92
CA LEU A 87 -5.73 10.74 18.27
C LEU A 87 -7.22 10.42 18.36
N GLY A 88 -7.87 10.72 19.48
CA GLY A 88 -9.31 10.55 19.67
C GLY A 88 -10.13 11.44 18.74
N VAL A 89 -9.72 12.70 18.56
CA VAL A 89 -10.33 13.62 17.59
C VAL A 89 -10.09 13.13 16.16
N LEU A 90 -8.87 12.69 15.82
CA LEU A 90 -8.56 12.15 14.49
C LEU A 90 -9.37 10.88 14.19
N ALA A 91 -9.45 9.94 15.14
CA ALA A 91 -10.20 8.70 14.99
C ALA A 91 -11.70 8.98 14.88
N SER A 92 -12.25 9.85 15.72
CA SER A 92 -13.67 10.24 15.67
C SER A 92 -14.00 10.98 14.38
N SER A 93 -13.11 11.88 13.93
CA SER A 93 -13.26 12.59 12.66
C SER A 93 -13.24 11.62 11.48
N LEU A 94 -12.33 10.64 11.49
CA LEU A 94 -12.26 9.60 10.46
C LEU A 94 -13.55 8.75 10.44
N PHE A 95 -14.05 8.32 11.60
CA PHE A 95 -15.32 7.59 11.71
C PHE A 95 -16.49 8.42 11.20
N PHE A 96 -16.55 9.71 11.56
CA PHE A 96 -17.60 10.62 11.10
C PHE A 96 -17.55 10.84 9.58
N PHE A 97 -16.35 11.07 9.02
CA PHE A 97 -16.15 11.21 7.58
C PHE A 97 -16.49 9.93 6.83
N THR A 98 -16.14 8.76 7.36
CA THR A 98 -16.46 7.47 6.73
C THR A 98 -17.95 7.12 6.86
N ALA A 99 -18.63 7.54 7.92
CA ALA A 99 -20.08 7.37 8.07
C ALA A 99 -20.87 8.24 7.08
N LEU A 100 -20.47 9.51 6.91
CA LEU A 100 -21.15 10.45 6.01
C LEU A 100 -20.76 10.28 4.53
N PHE A 101 -19.47 10.05 4.27
CA PHE A 101 -18.90 10.03 2.92
C PHE A 101 -18.18 8.72 2.59
N GLY A 102 -18.57 7.60 3.22
CA GLY A 102 -17.86 6.32 3.11
C GLY A 102 -17.60 5.85 1.68
N ARG A 103 -18.55 6.02 0.76
CA ARG A 103 -18.36 5.67 -0.66
C ARG A 103 -17.30 6.54 -1.35
N ILE A 104 -17.21 7.82 -0.99
CA ILE A 104 -16.20 8.75 -1.51
C ILE A 104 -14.84 8.41 -0.88
N TRP A 105 -14.78 8.24 0.43
CA TRP A 105 -13.55 7.85 1.13
C TRP A 105 -12.98 6.54 0.59
N CYS A 106 -13.79 5.48 0.53
CA CYS A 106 -13.39 4.18 0.01
C CYS A 106 -12.93 4.25 -1.45
N GLY A 107 -13.45 5.17 -2.25
CA GLY A 107 -13.05 5.35 -3.64
C GLY A 107 -11.82 6.24 -3.87
N TRP A 108 -11.52 7.17 -2.96
CA TRP A 108 -10.56 8.26 -3.20
C TRP A 108 -9.34 8.27 -2.27
N ALA A 109 -9.49 7.85 -1.01
CA ALA A 109 -8.43 7.95 -0.01
C ALA A 109 -8.09 6.62 0.68
N CYS A 110 -8.88 5.56 0.44
CA CYS A 110 -8.60 4.25 1.02
C CYS A 110 -7.20 3.76 0.62
N PRO A 111 -6.32 3.41 1.59
CA PRO A 111 -4.93 3.04 1.29
C PRO A 111 -4.85 1.81 0.38
N GLN A 112 -5.76 0.84 0.56
CA GLN A 112 -5.84 -0.33 -0.31
C GLN A 112 -6.08 0.08 -1.77
N THR A 113 -7.03 0.99 -2.01
CA THR A 113 -7.38 1.47 -3.35
C THR A 113 -6.27 2.35 -3.93
N VAL A 114 -5.70 3.25 -3.12
CA VAL A 114 -4.56 4.10 -3.51
C VAL A 114 -3.42 3.25 -4.06
N PHE A 115 -2.95 2.26 -3.32
CA PHE A 115 -1.83 1.44 -3.76
C PHE A 115 -2.21 0.52 -4.92
N LEU A 116 -3.30 -0.25 -4.83
CA LEU A 116 -3.64 -1.22 -5.89
C LEU A 116 -4.02 -0.53 -7.21
N GLU A 117 -4.86 0.50 -7.17
CA GLU A 117 -5.45 1.10 -8.36
C GLU A 117 -4.53 2.12 -9.04
N PHE A 118 -3.74 2.87 -8.27
CA PHE A 118 -2.91 3.97 -8.79
C PHE A 118 -1.42 3.65 -8.86
N LEU A 119 -0.94 2.61 -8.17
CA LEU A 119 0.45 2.19 -8.21
C LEU A 119 0.62 0.88 -8.99
N TYR A 120 0.04 -0.22 -8.52
CA TYR A 120 0.27 -1.54 -9.11
C TYR A 120 -0.46 -1.75 -10.45
N ARG A 121 -1.72 -1.35 -10.57
CA ARG A 121 -2.52 -1.56 -11.80
C ARG A 121 -1.99 -0.79 -13.02
N PRO A 122 -1.51 0.47 -12.93
CA PRO A 122 -0.90 1.15 -14.07
C PRO A 122 0.42 0.50 -14.52
N ILE A 123 1.22 0.02 -13.58
CA ILE A 123 2.47 -0.71 -13.88
C ILE A 123 2.15 -2.04 -14.57
N GLU A 124 1.17 -2.79 -14.06
CA GLU A 124 0.73 -4.03 -14.71
C GLU A 124 0.23 -3.77 -16.14
N ARG A 125 -0.48 -2.67 -16.35
CA ARG A 125 -0.91 -2.24 -17.70
C ARG A 125 0.24 -1.91 -18.62
N LEU A 126 1.30 -1.28 -18.11
CA LEU A 126 2.47 -0.94 -18.90
C LEU A 126 3.22 -2.20 -19.36
N ILE A 127 3.25 -3.26 -18.55
CA ILE A 127 3.99 -4.50 -18.82
C ILE A 127 3.16 -5.52 -19.62
N GLU A 128 1.93 -5.77 -19.19
CA GLU A 128 1.07 -6.83 -19.76
C GLU A 128 0.00 -6.31 -20.73
N GLY A 129 -0.27 -5.00 -20.70
CA GLY A 129 -1.19 -4.33 -21.63
C GLY A 129 -2.63 -4.20 -21.14
N THR A 130 -3.54 -4.05 -22.11
CA THR A 130 -4.98 -3.88 -21.89
C THR A 130 -5.61 -5.14 -21.27
N ALA A 131 -6.83 -5.03 -20.72
CA ALA A 131 -7.49 -6.15 -20.07
C ALA A 131 -7.66 -7.38 -20.99
N SER A 132 -7.94 -7.16 -22.28
CA SER A 132 -8.05 -8.24 -23.27
C SER A 132 -6.70 -8.89 -23.58
N GLN A 133 -5.62 -8.12 -23.61
CA GLN A 133 -4.26 -8.64 -23.79
C GLN A 133 -3.82 -9.47 -22.58
N ARG A 134 -4.14 -9.04 -21.36
CA ARG A 134 -3.89 -9.79 -20.13
C ARG A 134 -4.65 -11.11 -20.09
N LEU A 135 -5.94 -11.09 -20.42
CA LEU A 135 -6.74 -12.31 -20.51
C LEU A 135 -6.15 -13.31 -21.53
N ARG A 136 -5.75 -12.83 -22.71
CA ARG A 136 -5.09 -13.67 -23.73
C ARG A 136 -3.73 -14.19 -23.27
N LEU A 137 -2.94 -13.37 -22.59
CA LEU A 137 -1.62 -13.75 -22.07
C LEU A 137 -1.74 -14.84 -21.00
N ASP A 138 -2.76 -14.76 -20.14
CA ASP A 138 -2.98 -15.76 -19.10
C ASP A 138 -3.47 -17.09 -19.67
N GLN A 139 -4.32 -17.07 -20.71
CA GLN A 139 -4.77 -18.27 -21.42
C GLN A 139 -3.71 -18.90 -22.33
N ALA A 140 -2.72 -18.14 -22.79
CA ALA A 140 -1.65 -18.64 -23.65
C ALA A 140 -0.72 -19.63 -22.92
N PRO A 141 -0.08 -20.58 -23.63
CA PRO A 141 0.92 -21.46 -23.05
C PRO A 141 2.12 -20.68 -22.50
N TRP A 142 2.91 -21.31 -21.62
CA TRP A 142 4.11 -20.72 -21.03
C TRP A 142 5.21 -20.53 -22.09
N THR A 143 5.23 -19.37 -22.73
CA THR A 143 6.29 -18.96 -23.66
C THR A 143 7.37 -18.16 -22.93
N PRO A 144 8.62 -18.12 -23.44
CA PRO A 144 9.70 -17.31 -22.85
C PRO A 144 9.31 -15.84 -22.67
N THR A 145 8.55 -15.29 -23.63
CA THR A 145 8.01 -13.92 -23.54
C THR A 145 7.03 -13.74 -22.38
N LYS A 146 6.16 -14.73 -22.10
CA LYS A 146 5.24 -14.70 -20.96
C LYS A 146 6.00 -14.75 -19.64
N ILE A 147 7.02 -15.61 -19.55
CA ILE A 147 7.87 -15.72 -18.36
C ILE A 147 8.57 -14.40 -18.08
N PHE A 148 9.19 -13.79 -19.11
CA PHE A 148 9.87 -12.50 -18.95
C PHE A 148 8.92 -11.39 -18.48
N LYS A 149 7.72 -11.27 -19.08
CA LYS A 149 6.72 -10.28 -18.65
C LYS A 149 6.26 -10.48 -17.20
N LYS A 150 6.00 -11.73 -16.80
CA LYS A 150 5.60 -12.04 -15.42
C LYS A 150 6.72 -11.79 -14.43
N LEU A 151 7.95 -12.20 -14.76
CA LEU A 151 9.12 -11.96 -13.92
C LEU A 151 9.34 -10.45 -13.75
N LEU A 152 9.33 -9.68 -14.83
CA LEU A 152 9.47 -8.22 -14.79
C LEU A 152 8.40 -7.57 -13.91
N LYS A 153 7.14 -8.01 -14.03
CA LYS A 153 6.04 -7.54 -13.16
C LYS A 153 6.34 -7.79 -11.69
N PHE A 154 6.67 -9.04 -11.32
CA PHE A 154 6.93 -9.39 -9.93
C PHE A 154 8.17 -8.69 -9.37
N THR A 155 9.23 -8.52 -10.16
CA THR A 155 10.43 -7.78 -9.74
C THR A 155 10.12 -6.32 -9.45
N ILE A 156 9.38 -5.64 -10.34
CA ILE A 156 8.98 -4.24 -10.12
C ILE A 156 8.06 -4.13 -8.92
N PHE A 157 7.13 -5.07 -8.74
CA PHE A 157 6.22 -5.08 -7.59
C PHE A 157 6.98 -5.27 -6.28
N ALA A 158 7.92 -6.22 -6.24
CA ALA A 158 8.76 -6.45 -5.07
C ALA A 158 9.58 -5.20 -4.72
N PHE A 159 10.18 -4.55 -5.71
CA PHE A 159 10.96 -3.33 -5.51
C PHE A 159 10.12 -2.17 -4.95
N ILE A 160 8.92 -1.95 -5.49
CA ILE A 160 8.01 -0.91 -5.01
C ILE A 160 7.48 -1.23 -3.61
N SER A 161 7.09 -2.48 -3.37
CA SER A 161 6.65 -2.93 -2.04
C SER A 161 7.75 -2.73 -1.01
N TRP A 162 9.01 -2.97 -1.36
CA TRP A 162 10.16 -2.71 -0.50
C TRP A 162 10.27 -1.23 -0.15
N ILE A 163 10.21 -0.32 -1.12
CA ILE A 163 10.23 1.14 -0.87
C ILE A 163 9.10 1.57 0.07
N LEU A 164 7.87 1.10 -0.19
CA LEU A 164 6.71 1.45 0.62
C LEU A 164 6.83 0.92 2.05
N ALA A 165 7.33 -0.30 2.22
CA ALA A 165 7.57 -0.92 3.52
C ALA A 165 8.70 -0.20 4.29
N SER A 166 9.81 0.13 3.63
CA SER A 166 10.90 0.91 4.22
C SER A 166 10.42 2.30 4.66
N THR A 167 9.60 2.96 3.84
CA THR A 167 8.97 4.24 4.21
C THR A 167 8.06 4.08 5.42
N ALA A 168 7.26 3.00 5.47
CA ALA A 168 6.40 2.70 6.63
C ALA A 168 7.24 2.52 7.89
N LEU A 169 8.31 1.72 7.83
CA LEU A 169 9.21 1.51 8.95
C LEU A 169 9.88 2.82 9.41
N ALA A 170 10.22 3.71 8.49
CA ALA A 170 10.85 4.99 8.82
C ALA A 170 9.95 5.87 9.71
N TYR A 171 8.62 5.71 9.65
CA TYR A 171 7.73 6.39 10.58
C TYR A 171 7.80 5.86 12.02
N PHE A 172 8.17 4.59 12.23
CA PHE A 172 8.18 3.96 13.56
C PHE A 172 9.56 3.92 14.20
N VAL A 173 10.57 3.55 13.41
CA VAL A 173 11.96 3.35 13.85
C VAL A 173 12.78 4.64 13.69
N GLY A 174 12.40 5.48 12.75
CA GLY A 174 13.11 6.70 12.42
C GLY A 174 14.17 6.50 11.33
N ARG A 175 14.50 7.61 10.67
CA ARG A 175 15.36 7.63 9.48
C ARG A 175 16.76 7.07 9.75
N THR A 176 17.39 7.47 10.84
CA THR A 176 18.77 7.12 11.18
C THR A 176 18.90 5.65 11.51
N GLU A 177 18.05 5.15 12.42
CA GLU A 177 18.03 3.73 12.76
C GLU A 177 17.62 2.86 11.57
N LEU A 178 16.74 3.33 10.68
CA LEU A 178 16.41 2.60 9.46
C LEU A 178 17.61 2.47 8.52
N PHE A 179 18.41 3.52 8.33
CA PHE A 179 19.63 3.43 7.53
C PHE A 179 20.64 2.49 8.18
N ASP A 180 20.79 2.51 9.49
CA ASP A 180 21.66 1.59 10.21
C ASP A 180 21.14 0.14 10.12
N MET A 181 19.82 -0.09 10.12
CA MET A 181 19.22 -1.41 9.90
C MET A 181 19.37 -1.91 8.45
N ILE A 182 19.36 -1.01 7.47
CA ILE A 182 19.59 -1.35 6.05
C ILE A 182 21.09 -1.57 5.79
N ALA A 183 21.96 -0.85 6.49
CA ALA A 183 23.41 -0.95 6.36
C ALA A 183 24.02 -2.07 7.21
N SER A 184 23.36 -2.47 8.29
CA SER A 184 23.77 -3.62 9.12
C SER A 184 23.50 -4.93 8.39
N SER A 185 24.39 -5.90 8.63
CA SER A 185 24.36 -7.20 7.96
C SER A 185 23.05 -7.94 8.31
N PRO A 186 22.33 -8.52 7.33
CA PRO A 186 21.18 -9.40 7.57
C PRO A 186 21.49 -10.59 8.51
N ALA A 187 22.77 -10.86 8.77
CA ALA A 187 23.24 -11.92 9.64
C ALA A 187 23.07 -11.64 11.15
N GLU A 188 22.98 -10.39 11.60
CA GLU A 188 22.83 -10.09 13.04
C GLU A 188 21.37 -10.14 13.54
N ASN A 189 20.40 -9.97 12.63
CA ASN A 189 18.96 -9.96 12.95
C ASN A 189 18.21 -11.10 12.24
N LEU A 190 18.77 -12.31 12.28
CA LEU A 190 18.22 -13.51 11.62
C LEU A 190 16.76 -13.81 12.03
N GLN A 191 16.36 -13.46 13.25
CA GLN A 191 14.98 -13.61 13.73
C GLN A 191 14.00 -12.65 13.06
N LEU A 192 14.36 -11.37 12.90
CA LEU A 192 13.51 -10.38 12.21
C LEU A 192 13.47 -10.64 10.70
N PHE A 193 14.59 -11.10 10.12
CA PHE A 193 14.65 -11.52 8.72
C PHE A 193 13.84 -12.81 8.46
N GLY A 194 13.90 -13.79 9.38
CA GLY A 194 13.09 -15.00 9.30
C GLY A 194 11.59 -14.71 9.45
N LEU A 195 11.21 -13.83 10.38
CA LEU A 195 9.82 -13.44 10.60
C LEU A 195 9.24 -12.66 9.40
N THR A 196 10.05 -11.83 8.74
CA THR A 196 9.64 -11.11 7.52
C THR A 196 9.49 -12.04 6.32
N ILE A 197 10.33 -13.06 6.16
CA ILE A 197 10.15 -14.09 5.11
C ILE A 197 8.87 -14.89 5.34
N VAL A 198 8.61 -15.34 6.56
CA VAL A 198 7.41 -16.12 6.91
C VAL A 198 6.14 -15.29 6.74
N LEU A 199 6.14 -14.01 7.14
CA LEU A 199 5.01 -13.10 6.94
C LEU A 199 4.82 -12.71 5.46
N MET A 200 5.90 -12.67 4.67
CA MET A 200 5.83 -12.42 3.23
C MET A 200 5.39 -13.66 2.42
N GLY A 201 5.32 -14.84 3.03
CA GLY A 201 4.76 -16.04 2.41
C GLY A 201 5.54 -16.53 1.20
N VAL A 202 6.88 -16.56 1.33
CA VAL A 202 7.75 -17.38 0.46
C VAL A 202 7.90 -18.76 1.07
#